data_AF-A0A6A5QLR3-F1
#
_entry.id   AF-A0A6A5QLR3-F1
#
_cell.length_a   1.000
_cell.length_b   1.000
_cell.length_c   1.000
_cell.angle_alpha   90.00
_cell.angle_beta   90.00
_cell.angle_gamma   90.00
#
_symmetry.space_group_name_H-M   'P 1'
#
loop_
_entity.id
_entity.type
_entity.pdbx_description
1 polymer ?
#
loop_
_entity_poly.entity_id
_entity_poly.type
_entity_poly.pdbx_seq_one_letter_code
_entity_poly.pdbx_strand_id
1 'polypeptide(L)'
;MSILDIPNEIFDEIVRYAIEENGVNGIIPLRSGCRSLRDKVDDLIFIETSITELKTSKYIGYIKNNVEGYLFGQVLKPAGPDVQPELPAIVHKMTDYLCSALELTSLEDRMSCQKRLCVEFCHYYGRGRILRLLWSESAVALANLPNNDSSNLPNAYKRLAAILLRAYHLRDDLQTGSLLRIPTFNNNCATLLAYAVRTENTVLLDLIIEHCRDTIKVSLGLKDALELALKRSRVDFACKILSVMKTSDLIQKHIYIRLLDLAIPLANPECVKKITELCPAGLVLLQKHYTSVLKSSSLEMVTALFEIGKIGVNDALLDGLPIETACRAGNMEVIRGLLNAGARVPDAVLSRALKHDKWDVLYCLWRHGYPLPTMDKWPRNCSQSSYDHLCMMKIAEGAERQPLPSHTEFKWMGWQALRNL
;
A
#
# COMPACT_ATOMS: atom_id res chain seq x y z
N MET A 1 -37.58 -19.32 -19.29
CA MET A 1 -37.56 -18.07 -18.52
C MET A 1 -36.23 -18.01 -17.81
N SER A 2 -35.45 -16.98 -18.10
CA SER A 2 -34.32 -16.63 -17.25
C SER A 2 -34.88 -16.22 -15.89
N ILE A 3 -34.17 -16.52 -14.79
CA ILE A 3 -34.52 -15.95 -13.46
C ILE A 3 -34.60 -14.42 -13.53
N LEU A 4 -33.94 -13.79 -14.51
CA LEU A 4 -33.97 -12.35 -14.75
C LEU A 4 -35.28 -11.82 -15.34
N ASP A 5 -36.19 -12.69 -15.79
CA ASP A 5 -37.48 -12.28 -16.35
C ASP A 5 -38.57 -12.11 -15.26
N ILE A 6 -38.24 -12.41 -14.00
CA ILE A 6 -39.17 -12.34 -12.88
C ILE A 6 -39.20 -10.88 -12.34
N PRO A 7 -40.39 -10.27 -12.17
CA PRO A 7 -40.52 -8.98 -11.50
C PRO A 7 -39.84 -8.99 -10.12
N ASN A 8 -39.18 -7.89 -9.77
CA ASN A 8 -38.37 -7.79 -8.54
C ASN A 8 -39.20 -8.11 -7.28
N GLU A 9 -40.48 -7.76 -7.27
CA GLU A 9 -41.40 -8.00 -6.16
C GLU A 9 -41.64 -9.51 -5.95
N ILE A 10 -41.82 -10.25 -7.04
CA ILE A 10 -42.01 -11.71 -7.01
C ILE A 10 -40.70 -12.38 -6.60
N PHE A 11 -39.57 -11.88 -7.10
CA PHE A 11 -38.26 -12.39 -6.71
C PHE A 11 -38.00 -12.20 -5.21
N ASP A 12 -38.34 -11.04 -4.66
CA ASP A 12 -38.23 -10.75 -3.23
C ASP A 12 -39.07 -11.73 -2.40
N GLU A 13 -40.30 -12.02 -2.84
CA GLU A 13 -41.19 -12.94 -2.15
C GLU A 13 -40.68 -14.39 -2.20
N ILE A 14 -40.11 -14.82 -3.34
CA ILE A 14 -39.47 -16.14 -3.46
C ILE A 14 -38.30 -16.25 -2.49
N VAL A 15 -37.47 -15.21 -2.37
CA VAL A 15 -36.34 -15.22 -1.44
C VAL A 15 -36.83 -15.22 0.01
N ARG A 16 -37.83 -14.41 0.37
CA ARG A 16 -38.44 -14.43 1.71
C ARG A 16 -38.98 -15.81 2.07
N TYR A 17 -39.81 -16.38 1.20
CA TYR A 17 -40.37 -17.72 1.38
C TYR A 17 -39.28 -18.77 1.57
N ALA A 18 -38.20 -18.70 0.78
CA ALA A 18 -37.09 -19.61 0.93
C ALA A 18 -36.31 -19.40 2.25
N ILE A 19 -36.22 -18.17 2.79
CA ILE A 19 -35.60 -17.87 4.10
C ILE A 19 -36.47 -18.46 5.21
N GLU A 20 -37.79 -18.31 5.12
CA GLU A 20 -38.75 -18.84 6.08
C GLU A 20 -38.72 -20.38 6.11
N GLU A 21 -38.73 -21.03 4.94
CA GLU A 21 -38.80 -22.49 4.83
C GLU A 21 -37.48 -23.19 5.20
N ASN A 22 -36.34 -22.64 4.77
CA ASN A 22 -35.03 -23.31 4.90
C ASN A 22 -34.14 -22.71 6.00
N GLY A 23 -34.56 -21.59 6.59
CA GLY A 23 -33.71 -20.74 7.42
C GLY A 23 -32.55 -20.12 6.63
N VAL A 24 -31.82 -19.22 7.29
CA VAL A 24 -30.64 -18.57 6.72
C VAL A 24 -29.56 -19.59 6.29
N ASN A 25 -29.46 -20.73 6.99
CA ASN A 25 -28.46 -21.77 6.71
C ASN A 25 -28.68 -22.42 5.34
N GLY A 26 -29.93 -22.71 4.98
CA GLY A 26 -30.27 -23.37 3.72
C GLY A 26 -30.07 -22.44 2.51
N ILE A 27 -30.20 -21.13 2.71
CA ILE A 27 -30.12 -20.14 1.63
C ILE A 27 -28.71 -19.69 1.30
N ILE A 28 -27.80 -19.57 2.28
CA ILE A 28 -26.44 -19.08 2.02
C ILE A 28 -25.73 -19.83 0.88
N PRO A 29 -25.80 -21.17 0.77
CA PRO A 29 -25.20 -21.90 -0.35
C PRO A 29 -25.72 -21.48 -1.73
N LEU A 30 -27.00 -21.08 -1.83
CA LEU A 30 -27.65 -20.70 -3.09
C LEU A 30 -27.10 -19.39 -3.67
N ARG A 31 -26.45 -18.56 -2.84
CA ARG A 31 -25.79 -17.29 -3.25
C ARG A 31 -24.62 -17.48 -4.22
N SER A 32 -24.10 -18.69 -4.35
CA SER A 32 -22.99 -19.00 -5.25
C SER A 32 -23.41 -18.95 -6.73
N GLY A 33 -24.68 -19.22 -7.03
CA GLY A 33 -25.16 -19.38 -8.41
C GLY A 33 -25.47 -18.09 -9.18
N CYS A 34 -25.81 -16.98 -8.50
CA CYS A 34 -26.21 -15.73 -9.16
C CYS A 34 -25.86 -14.49 -8.30
N ARG A 35 -25.30 -13.43 -8.92
CA ARG A 35 -24.96 -12.18 -8.22
C ARG A 35 -26.20 -11.42 -7.73
N SER A 36 -27.23 -11.27 -8.57
CA SER A 36 -28.46 -10.57 -8.17
C SER A 36 -29.18 -11.29 -7.02
N LEU A 37 -29.20 -12.64 -7.06
CA LEU A 37 -29.73 -13.45 -5.96
C LEU A 37 -28.92 -13.25 -4.68
N ARG A 38 -27.59 -13.25 -4.78
CA ARG A 38 -26.70 -13.00 -3.65
C ARG A 38 -27.00 -11.66 -2.99
N ASP A 39 -27.05 -10.58 -3.77
CA ASP A 39 -27.26 -9.24 -3.23
C ASP A 39 -28.63 -9.13 -2.53
N LYS A 40 -29.67 -9.75 -3.11
CA LYS A 40 -31.01 -9.74 -2.52
C LYS A 40 -31.12 -10.58 -1.25
N VAL A 41 -30.53 -11.78 -1.28
CA VAL A 41 -30.43 -12.65 -0.11
C VAL A 41 -29.70 -11.94 1.03
N ASP A 42 -28.63 -11.21 0.71
CA ASP A 42 -27.85 -10.48 1.71
C ASP A 42 -28.68 -9.38 2.36
N ASP A 43 -29.32 -8.55 1.53
CA ASP A 43 -30.19 -7.47 2.01
C ASP A 43 -31.34 -8.04 2.89
N LEU A 44 -31.99 -9.14 2.47
CA LEU A 44 -33.08 -9.76 3.24
C LEU A 44 -32.61 -10.44 4.54
N ILE A 45 -31.48 -11.15 4.54
CA ILE A 45 -30.92 -11.75 5.75
C ILE A 45 -30.67 -10.66 6.80
N PHE A 46 -30.09 -9.53 6.41
CA PHE A 46 -29.76 -8.46 7.36
C PHE A 46 -30.96 -7.64 7.84
N ILE A 47 -32.04 -7.59 7.06
CA ILE A 47 -33.29 -6.89 7.43
C ILE A 47 -34.18 -7.77 8.31
N GLU A 48 -34.32 -9.06 8.00
CA GLU A 48 -35.34 -9.92 8.61
C GLU A 48 -34.80 -10.84 9.72
N THR A 49 -33.50 -11.13 9.77
CA THR A 49 -32.96 -12.11 10.74
C THR A 49 -32.64 -11.46 12.07
N SER A 50 -33.10 -12.09 13.16
CA SER A 50 -32.80 -11.64 14.53
C SER A 50 -31.30 -11.75 14.85
N ILE A 51 -30.80 -10.88 15.73
CA ILE A 51 -29.38 -10.93 16.15
C ILE A 51 -29.06 -12.23 16.87
N THR A 52 -29.99 -12.75 17.65
CA THR A 52 -29.83 -13.99 18.42
C THR A 52 -29.51 -15.17 17.49
N GLU A 53 -30.19 -15.26 16.34
CA GLU A 53 -29.89 -16.26 15.30
C GLU A 53 -28.53 -16.01 14.64
N LEU A 54 -28.22 -14.75 14.38
CA LEU A 54 -26.98 -14.29 13.74
C LEU A 54 -25.73 -14.38 14.65
N LYS A 55 -25.90 -14.39 15.97
CA LYS A 55 -24.79 -14.53 16.96
C LYS A 55 -24.27 -15.96 17.07
N THR A 56 -24.90 -16.95 16.43
CA THR A 56 -24.35 -18.30 16.40
C THR A 56 -22.98 -18.30 15.69
N SER A 57 -22.05 -19.14 16.16
CA SER A 57 -20.64 -19.13 15.73
C SER A 57 -20.45 -19.26 14.21
N LYS A 58 -21.42 -19.87 13.52
CA LYS A 58 -21.43 -20.04 12.06
C LYS A 58 -21.62 -18.72 11.28
N TYR A 59 -22.37 -17.75 11.80
CA TYR A 59 -22.68 -16.50 11.07
C TYR A 59 -21.83 -15.30 11.47
N ILE A 60 -21.13 -15.35 12.60
CA ILE A 60 -20.25 -14.26 13.02
C ILE A 60 -19.22 -13.93 11.92
N GLY A 61 -18.64 -14.95 11.28
CA GLY A 61 -17.71 -14.75 10.15
C GLY A 61 -18.39 -14.09 8.96
N TYR A 62 -19.63 -14.48 8.67
CA TYR A 62 -20.44 -13.92 7.58
C TYR A 62 -20.74 -12.44 7.81
N ILE A 63 -21.19 -12.07 9.00
CA ILE A 63 -21.51 -10.67 9.35
C ILE A 63 -20.24 -9.83 9.37
N LYS A 64 -19.12 -10.33 9.91
CA LYS A 64 -17.82 -9.64 9.89
C LYS A 64 -17.37 -9.27 8.48
N ASN A 65 -17.75 -10.05 7.48
CA ASN A 65 -17.41 -9.80 6.09
C ASN A 65 -18.39 -8.85 5.38
N ASN A 66 -19.59 -8.65 5.93
CA ASN A 66 -20.69 -7.90 5.32
C ASN A 66 -21.32 -6.89 6.30
N VAL A 67 -20.47 -6.26 7.13
CA VAL A 67 -20.94 -5.33 8.19
C VAL A 67 -21.70 -4.14 7.61
N GLU A 68 -21.34 -3.71 6.40
CA GLU A 68 -22.04 -2.65 5.66
C GLU A 68 -23.51 -2.98 5.36
N GLY A 69 -23.80 -4.21 4.89
CA GLY A 69 -25.16 -4.68 4.63
C GLY A 69 -25.93 -4.88 5.93
N TYR A 70 -25.26 -5.40 6.95
CA TYR A 70 -25.84 -5.49 8.28
C TYR A 70 -26.23 -4.12 8.84
N LEU A 71 -25.30 -3.15 8.84
CA LEU A 71 -25.59 -1.77 9.27
C LEU A 71 -26.75 -1.17 8.46
N PHE A 72 -26.76 -1.36 7.13
CA PHE A 72 -27.84 -0.87 6.27
C PHE A 72 -29.20 -1.45 6.67
N GLY A 73 -29.28 -2.78 6.88
CA GLY A 73 -30.48 -3.45 7.38
C GLY A 73 -30.95 -2.87 8.72
N GLN A 74 -30.03 -2.62 9.65
CA GLN A 74 -30.34 -2.00 10.94
C GLN A 74 -30.86 -0.56 10.84
N VAL A 75 -30.46 0.18 9.80
CA VAL A 75 -30.94 1.56 9.57
C VAL A 75 -32.33 1.55 8.94
N LEU A 76 -32.66 0.54 8.12
CA LEU A 76 -34.01 0.36 7.57
C LEU A 76 -34.99 -0.16 8.61
N LYS A 77 -34.56 -1.15 9.39
CA LYS A 77 -35.37 -1.84 10.40
C LYS A 77 -34.47 -2.14 11.60
N PRO A 78 -34.47 -1.28 12.64
CA PRO A 78 -33.68 -1.52 13.84
C PRO A 78 -34.05 -2.87 14.46
N ALA A 79 -33.10 -3.79 14.53
CA ALA A 79 -33.37 -5.16 14.95
C ALA A 79 -33.35 -5.28 16.47
N GLY A 80 -34.54 -5.38 17.06
CA GLY A 80 -34.77 -5.87 18.42
C GLY A 80 -34.01 -5.13 19.54
N PRO A 81 -34.11 -5.63 20.79
CA PRO A 81 -33.43 -5.03 21.94
C PRO A 81 -31.89 -5.21 21.95
N ASP A 82 -31.34 -5.99 21.02
CA ASP A 82 -29.93 -6.40 21.02
C ASP A 82 -29.02 -5.53 20.10
N VAL A 83 -29.58 -4.66 19.25
CA VAL A 83 -28.82 -3.61 18.53
C VAL A 83 -28.96 -2.29 19.27
N GLN A 84 -27.83 -1.63 19.49
CA GLN A 84 -27.79 -0.25 19.98
C GLN A 84 -28.36 0.70 18.91
N PRO A 85 -29.51 1.37 19.16
CA PRO A 85 -30.25 2.11 18.13
C PRO A 85 -29.57 3.43 17.73
N GLU A 86 -28.59 3.92 18.49
CA GLU A 86 -27.98 5.23 18.31
C GLU A 86 -27.21 5.31 16.98
N LEU A 87 -26.44 4.28 16.64
CA LEU A 87 -25.65 4.28 15.42
C LEU A 87 -26.55 4.24 14.16
N PRO A 88 -27.52 3.33 14.04
CA PRO A 88 -28.50 3.37 12.95
C PRO A 88 -29.24 4.71 12.87
N ALA A 89 -29.69 5.26 14.00
CA ALA A 89 -30.37 6.55 14.05
C ALA A 89 -29.50 7.71 13.52
N ILE A 90 -28.20 7.73 13.85
CA ILE A 90 -27.27 8.73 13.32
C ILE A 90 -27.09 8.60 11.82
N VAL A 91 -26.94 7.38 11.30
CA VAL A 91 -26.82 7.14 9.86
C VAL A 91 -28.10 7.55 9.14
N HIS A 92 -29.27 7.31 9.73
CA HIS A 92 -30.55 7.78 9.21
C HIS A 92 -30.60 9.32 9.13
N LYS A 93 -30.28 10.01 10.23
CA LYS A 93 -30.23 11.48 10.28
C LYS A 93 -29.21 12.07 9.30
N MET A 94 -28.06 11.42 9.11
CA MET A 94 -27.06 11.80 8.10
C MET A 94 -27.60 11.64 6.68
N THR A 95 -28.37 10.57 6.43
CA THR A 95 -29.05 10.33 5.15
C THR A 95 -30.11 11.39 4.88
N ASP A 96 -30.95 11.72 5.86
CA ASP A 96 -31.95 12.80 5.75
C ASP A 96 -31.32 14.12 5.36
N TYR A 97 -30.24 14.50 6.07
CA TYR A 97 -29.48 15.70 5.76
C TYR A 97 -28.95 15.69 4.32
N LEU A 98 -28.35 14.58 3.89
CA LEU A 98 -27.78 14.46 2.54
C LEU A 98 -28.86 14.51 1.46
N CYS A 99 -29.99 13.82 1.66
CA CYS A 99 -31.08 13.83 0.69
C CYS A 99 -31.69 15.23 0.57
N SER A 100 -31.84 15.94 1.69
CA SER A 100 -32.30 17.34 1.67
C SER A 100 -31.29 18.27 1.00
N ALA A 101 -29.99 18.10 1.26
CA ALA A 101 -28.95 18.99 0.74
C ALA A 101 -28.61 18.73 -0.74
N LEU A 102 -28.82 17.50 -1.22
CA LEU A 102 -28.59 17.08 -2.61
C LEU A 102 -29.89 17.03 -3.43
N GLU A 103 -31.02 17.47 -2.85
CA GLU A 103 -32.34 17.46 -3.49
C GLU A 103 -32.78 16.07 -4.00
N LEU A 104 -32.41 15.00 -3.27
CA LEU A 104 -32.82 13.63 -3.60
C LEU A 104 -34.25 13.38 -3.14
N THR A 105 -35.20 13.38 -4.08
CA THR A 105 -36.63 13.22 -3.78
C THR A 105 -37.13 11.78 -3.91
N SER A 106 -36.45 10.94 -4.69
CA SER A 106 -36.92 9.56 -4.91
C SER A 106 -36.54 8.64 -3.74
N LEU A 107 -37.41 7.66 -3.46
CA LEU A 107 -37.15 6.64 -2.45
C LEU A 107 -35.92 5.79 -2.81
N GLU A 108 -35.72 5.52 -4.09
CA GLU A 108 -34.59 4.75 -4.61
C GLU A 108 -33.27 5.49 -4.39
N ASP A 109 -33.21 6.80 -4.68
CA ASP A 109 -32.04 7.63 -4.45
C ASP A 109 -31.70 7.70 -2.97
N ARG A 110 -32.71 7.84 -2.11
CA ARG A 110 -32.53 7.82 -0.65
C ARG A 110 -31.95 6.50 -0.17
N MET A 111 -32.49 5.37 -0.62
CA MET A 111 -31.98 4.04 -0.25
C MET A 111 -30.55 3.83 -0.76
N SER A 112 -30.26 4.26 -1.98
CA SER A 112 -28.92 4.22 -2.58
C SER A 112 -27.92 5.08 -1.79
N CYS A 113 -28.30 6.30 -1.44
CA CYS A 113 -27.54 7.21 -0.59
C CYS A 113 -27.23 6.59 0.78
N GLN A 114 -28.24 6.00 1.42
CA GLN A 114 -28.12 5.34 2.72
C GLN A 114 -27.20 4.11 2.67
N LYS A 115 -27.37 3.25 1.66
CA LYS A 115 -26.53 2.06 1.45
C LYS A 115 -25.07 2.46 1.23
N ARG A 116 -24.82 3.45 0.36
CA ARG A 116 -23.49 3.99 0.13
C ARG A 116 -22.89 4.61 1.39
N LEU A 117 -23.68 5.35 2.17
CA LEU A 117 -23.23 5.91 3.43
C LEU A 117 -22.80 4.81 4.41
N CYS A 118 -23.55 3.72 4.54
CA CYS A 118 -23.18 2.58 5.39
C CYS A 118 -21.85 1.94 4.97
N VAL A 119 -21.65 1.72 3.67
CA VAL A 119 -20.39 1.21 3.11
C VAL A 119 -19.22 2.13 3.48
N GLU A 120 -19.36 3.44 3.25
CA GLU A 120 -18.31 4.41 3.52
C GLU A 120 -18.05 4.56 5.02
N PHE A 121 -19.08 4.47 5.86
CA PHE A 121 -18.95 4.45 7.32
C PHE A 121 -18.12 3.25 7.80
N CYS A 122 -18.37 2.06 7.24
CA CYS A 122 -17.59 0.86 7.51
C CYS A 122 -16.14 0.97 7.03
N HIS A 123 -15.89 1.58 5.88
CA HIS A 123 -14.53 1.85 5.39
C HIS A 123 -13.78 2.89 6.23
N TYR A 124 -14.50 3.85 6.79
CA TYR A 124 -13.96 4.92 7.62
C TYR A 124 -13.61 4.44 9.03
N TYR A 125 -14.56 3.87 9.77
CA TYR A 125 -14.35 3.41 11.16
C TYR A 125 -13.75 2.00 11.26
N GLY A 126 -13.86 1.20 10.20
CA GLY A 126 -13.49 -0.22 10.18
C GLY A 126 -14.64 -1.13 10.59
N ARG A 127 -14.86 -2.20 9.81
CA ARG A 127 -15.93 -3.20 10.00
C ARG A 127 -16.02 -3.72 11.44
N GLY A 128 -14.89 -4.15 12.03
CA GLY A 128 -14.88 -4.69 13.40
C GLY A 128 -15.17 -3.66 14.49
N ARG A 129 -15.03 -2.35 14.22
CA ARG A 129 -15.43 -1.29 15.15
C ARG A 129 -16.92 -1.01 15.05
N ILE A 130 -17.45 -0.91 13.82
CA ILE A 130 -18.89 -0.77 13.58
C ILE A 130 -19.67 -1.93 14.20
N LEU A 131 -19.19 -3.16 14.01
CA LEU A 131 -19.85 -4.34 14.57
C LEU A 131 -19.88 -4.30 16.10
N ARG A 132 -18.78 -3.87 16.73
CA ARG A 132 -18.72 -3.68 18.19
C ARG A 132 -19.63 -2.56 18.67
N LEU A 133 -19.85 -1.51 17.89
CA LEU A 133 -20.78 -0.43 18.23
C LEU A 133 -22.23 -0.90 18.13
N LEU A 134 -22.58 -1.65 17.07
CA LEU A 134 -23.92 -2.21 16.89
C LEU A 134 -24.27 -3.21 17.99
N TRP A 135 -23.33 -4.07 18.39
CA TRP A 135 -23.54 -5.11 19.40
C TRP A 135 -23.09 -4.71 20.82
N SER A 136 -22.75 -3.44 21.03
CA SER A 136 -22.01 -2.99 22.20
C SER A 136 -22.72 -3.31 23.53
N GLU A 137 -21.97 -3.99 24.40
CA GLU A 137 -22.11 -4.09 25.87
C GLU A 137 -21.40 -2.92 26.62
N SER A 138 -20.81 -1.94 25.91
CA SER A 138 -19.96 -0.88 26.47
C SER A 138 -20.51 0.53 26.19
N ALA A 139 -21.24 1.08 27.16
CA ALA A 139 -21.79 2.44 27.14
C ALA A 139 -20.75 3.54 26.84
N VAL A 140 -19.46 3.28 27.12
CA VAL A 140 -18.37 4.26 26.95
C VAL A 140 -18.11 4.59 25.49
N ALA A 141 -18.31 3.64 24.56
CA ALA A 141 -18.14 3.93 23.14
C ALA A 141 -19.25 4.85 22.62
N LEU A 142 -20.48 4.70 23.15
CA LEU A 142 -21.65 5.48 22.75
C LEU A 142 -21.72 6.87 23.40
N ALA A 143 -21.04 7.10 24.53
CA ALA A 143 -21.05 8.39 25.24
C ALA A 143 -20.57 9.60 24.41
N ASN A 144 -19.89 9.35 23.29
CA ASN A 144 -19.44 10.38 22.35
C ASN A 144 -20.39 10.59 21.15
N LEU A 145 -21.43 9.76 21.03
CA LEU A 145 -22.50 9.96 20.07
C LEU A 145 -23.43 11.07 20.59
N PRO A 146 -23.92 11.95 19.72
CA PRO A 146 -24.87 12.99 20.11
C PRO A 146 -26.13 12.33 20.65
N ASN A 147 -26.64 12.84 21.77
CA ASN A 147 -27.90 12.39 22.33
C ASN A 147 -28.99 12.39 21.25
N ASN A 148 -29.70 11.25 21.17
CA ASN A 148 -30.67 11.02 20.11
C ASN A 148 -31.84 12.01 20.15
N ASP A 149 -32.09 12.63 21.30
CA ASP A 149 -33.14 13.62 21.54
C ASP A 149 -32.92 14.94 20.80
N SER A 150 -31.71 15.20 20.31
CA SER A 150 -31.49 16.35 19.43
C SER A 150 -32.11 16.07 18.04
N SER A 151 -33.16 16.81 17.71
CA SER A 151 -33.77 16.82 16.38
C SER A 151 -32.78 17.26 15.29
N ASN A 152 -31.77 18.04 15.68
CA ASN A 152 -30.74 18.55 14.78
C ASN A 152 -29.47 17.69 14.81
N LEU A 153 -29.11 17.15 13.64
CA LEU A 153 -27.81 16.50 13.43
C LEU A 153 -26.67 17.51 13.65
N PRO A 154 -25.70 17.24 14.53
CA PRO A 154 -24.59 18.18 14.76
C PRO A 154 -23.79 18.45 13.48
N ASN A 155 -23.29 19.67 13.31
CA ASN A 155 -22.52 20.09 12.12
C ASN A 155 -21.28 19.21 11.84
N ALA A 156 -20.76 18.56 12.87
CA ALA A 156 -19.67 17.59 12.77
C ALA A 156 -20.07 16.33 11.96
N TYR A 157 -21.28 15.80 12.19
CA TYR A 157 -21.81 14.65 11.45
C TYR A 157 -22.29 15.04 10.05
N LYS A 158 -22.88 16.24 9.88
CA LYS A 158 -23.19 16.78 8.55
C LYS A 158 -21.95 16.81 7.65
N ARG A 159 -20.82 17.30 8.18
CA ARG A 159 -19.51 17.29 7.51
C ARG A 159 -19.03 15.88 7.19
N LEU A 160 -19.08 14.99 8.18
CA LEU A 160 -18.68 13.61 7.95
C LEU A 160 -19.50 12.97 6.83
N ALA A 161 -20.82 13.17 6.82
CA ALA A 161 -21.72 12.65 5.80
C ALA A 161 -21.33 13.14 4.40
N ALA A 162 -21.12 14.45 4.25
CA ALA A 162 -20.69 15.06 3.00
C ALA A 162 -19.31 14.52 2.55
N ILE A 163 -18.36 14.37 3.47
CA ILE A 163 -17.03 13.81 3.19
C ILE A 163 -17.11 12.36 2.69
N LEU A 164 -17.89 11.52 3.39
CA LEU A 164 -18.01 10.09 3.08
C LEU A 164 -18.67 9.88 1.70
N LEU A 165 -19.70 10.67 1.36
CA LEU A 165 -20.32 10.60 0.03
C LEU A 165 -19.59 11.40 -1.05
N ARG A 166 -18.47 12.06 -0.71
CA ARG A 166 -17.67 12.89 -1.62
C ARG A 166 -18.44 14.09 -2.17
N ALA A 167 -19.45 14.56 -1.44
CA ALA A 167 -20.24 15.74 -1.76
C ALA A 167 -19.52 17.02 -1.30
N TYR A 168 -18.33 17.28 -1.85
CA TYR A 168 -17.46 18.38 -1.41
C TYR A 168 -18.01 19.77 -1.71
N HIS A 169 -18.99 19.91 -2.60
CA HIS A 169 -19.67 21.19 -2.85
C HIS A 169 -20.54 21.62 -1.66
N LEU A 170 -21.01 20.68 -0.83
CA LEU A 170 -21.72 20.98 0.43
C LEU A 170 -20.77 21.53 1.53
N ARG A 171 -19.51 21.78 1.19
CA ARG A 171 -18.47 22.24 2.12
C ARG A 171 -18.60 23.72 2.46
N ASP A 172 -19.10 24.55 1.55
CA ASP A 172 -19.11 26.01 1.74
C ASP A 172 -20.02 26.42 2.90
N ASP A 173 -21.12 25.68 3.11
CA ASP A 173 -21.99 25.79 4.29
C ASP A 173 -21.34 25.32 5.61
N LEU A 174 -20.15 24.73 5.54
CA LEU A 174 -19.47 24.06 6.65
C LEU A 174 -18.10 24.69 6.99
N GLN A 175 -17.73 25.80 6.33
CA GLN A 175 -16.44 26.50 6.48
C GLN A 175 -16.28 27.26 7.81
N THR A 176 -17.35 27.52 8.57
CA THR A 176 -17.31 28.39 9.76
C THR A 176 -16.79 27.75 11.06
N GLY A 177 -16.23 26.54 11.00
CA GLY A 177 -15.59 25.93 12.19
C GLY A 177 -14.53 24.90 11.81
N SER A 178 -13.58 24.64 12.71
CA SER A 178 -12.49 23.72 12.39
C SER A 178 -13.01 22.34 11.97
N LEU A 179 -12.57 21.87 10.80
CA LEU A 179 -12.72 20.48 10.33
C LEU A 179 -12.23 19.46 11.38
N LEU A 180 -11.47 19.92 12.38
CA LEU A 180 -10.88 19.16 13.48
C LEU A 180 -11.89 18.63 14.50
N ARG A 181 -13.14 19.13 14.49
CA ARG A 181 -14.21 18.60 15.37
C ARG A 181 -15.15 17.64 14.66
N ILE A 182 -14.69 16.93 13.62
CA ILE A 182 -15.44 15.76 13.14
C ILE A 182 -15.52 14.77 14.31
N PRO A 183 -16.70 14.18 14.59
CA PRO A 183 -16.90 13.29 15.71
C PRO A 183 -16.26 11.96 15.34
N THR A 184 -14.95 11.93 15.46
CA THR A 184 -14.19 10.70 15.40
C THR A 184 -14.07 10.25 16.84
N PHE A 185 -14.25 8.96 17.10
CA PHE A 185 -14.05 8.37 18.43
C PHE A 185 -12.60 8.53 18.96
N ASN A 186 -11.75 9.36 18.33
CA ASN A 186 -10.41 9.73 18.77
C ASN A 186 -9.84 11.00 18.07
N ASN A 187 -10.65 12.03 17.79
CA ASN A 187 -10.27 13.39 17.29
C ASN A 187 -9.09 13.55 16.29
N ASN A 188 -8.71 12.54 15.50
CA ASN A 188 -7.43 12.57 14.80
C ASN A 188 -7.64 12.68 13.28
N CYS A 189 -7.14 13.78 12.67
CA CYS A 189 -7.01 13.95 11.20
C CYS A 189 -6.40 12.70 10.54
N ALA A 190 -5.60 11.95 11.29
CA ALA A 190 -5.00 10.68 10.95
C ALA A 190 -5.98 9.63 10.38
N THR A 191 -7.17 9.46 10.98
CA THR A 191 -8.17 8.50 10.47
C THR A 191 -8.74 8.95 9.14
N LEU A 192 -8.98 10.26 8.99
CA LEU A 192 -9.43 10.87 7.73
C LEU A 192 -8.36 10.75 6.64
N LEU A 193 -7.08 10.96 6.98
CA LEU A 193 -5.97 10.75 6.05
C LEU A 193 -5.90 9.30 5.58
N ALA A 194 -5.95 8.34 6.51
CA ALA A 194 -5.94 6.92 6.17
C ALA A 194 -7.15 6.54 5.31
N TYR A 195 -8.30 7.14 5.56
CA TYR A 195 -9.50 6.95 4.73
C TYR A 195 -9.36 7.58 3.34
N ALA A 196 -8.83 8.79 3.22
CA ALA A 196 -8.55 9.43 1.94
C ALA A 196 -7.59 8.59 1.09
N VAL A 197 -6.50 8.10 1.69
CA VAL A 197 -5.58 7.15 1.05
C VAL A 197 -6.31 5.85 0.71
N ARG A 198 -7.20 5.36 1.58
CA ARG A 198 -7.88 4.08 1.36
C ARG A 198 -8.82 4.10 0.17
N THR A 199 -9.48 5.24 -0.03
CA THR A 199 -10.47 5.50 -1.07
C THR A 199 -9.89 6.18 -2.30
N GLU A 200 -8.57 6.40 -2.31
CA GLU A 200 -7.81 7.10 -3.37
C GLU A 200 -8.39 8.49 -3.69
N ASN A 201 -8.85 9.18 -2.66
CA ASN A 201 -9.52 10.45 -2.79
C ASN A 201 -8.55 11.63 -2.63
N THR A 202 -8.07 12.15 -3.76
CA THR A 202 -7.10 13.25 -3.83
C THR A 202 -7.68 14.55 -3.26
N VAL A 203 -8.93 14.87 -3.58
CA VAL A 203 -9.62 16.08 -3.10
C VAL A 203 -9.70 16.07 -1.59
N LEU A 204 -10.16 14.96 -0.99
CA LEU A 204 -10.22 14.85 0.47
C LEU A 204 -8.84 14.94 1.11
N LEU A 205 -7.81 14.34 0.50
CA LEU A 205 -6.45 14.45 1.02
C LEU A 205 -5.98 15.90 1.03
N ASP A 206 -6.17 16.63 -0.06
CA ASP A 206 -5.77 18.04 -0.18
C ASP A 206 -6.50 18.91 0.82
N LEU A 207 -7.81 18.67 1.01
CA LEU A 207 -8.60 19.33 2.05
C LEU A 207 -8.05 19.07 3.46
N ILE A 208 -7.75 17.81 3.79
CA ILE A 208 -7.23 17.49 5.13
C ILE A 208 -5.87 18.15 5.35
N ILE A 209 -5.01 18.12 4.34
CA ILE A 209 -3.68 18.74 4.37
C ILE A 209 -3.78 20.25 4.58
N GLU A 210 -4.66 20.92 3.86
CA GLU A 210 -4.88 22.37 3.95
C GLU A 210 -5.32 22.78 5.37
N HIS A 211 -6.24 22.05 6.00
CA HIS A 211 -6.82 22.44 7.29
C HIS A 211 -6.06 21.93 8.50
N CYS A 212 -5.35 20.80 8.36
CA CYS A 212 -4.63 20.21 9.46
C CYS A 212 -3.13 20.59 9.46
N ARG A 213 -2.66 21.48 8.55
CA ARG A 213 -1.24 21.86 8.40
C ARG A 213 -0.57 22.27 9.72
N ASP A 214 -1.28 23.01 10.56
CA ASP A 214 -0.75 23.53 11.82
C ASP A 214 -1.07 22.66 13.04
N THR A 215 -2.07 21.78 12.93
CA THR A 215 -2.60 20.98 14.04
C THR A 215 -2.21 19.51 13.98
N ILE A 216 -1.62 19.06 12.88
CA ILE A 216 -0.98 17.75 12.77
C ILE A 216 0.24 17.75 13.70
N LYS A 217 0.02 17.33 14.95
CA LYS A 217 1.06 16.60 15.66
C LYS A 217 1.14 15.23 14.99
N VAL A 218 2.34 14.69 14.74
CA VAL A 218 2.46 13.30 14.24
C VAL A 218 1.86 12.36 15.27
N SER A 219 0.60 12.05 15.02
CA SER A 219 -0.14 11.02 15.70
C SER A 219 0.15 9.69 15.02
N LEU A 220 -0.07 8.62 15.77
CA LEU A 220 0.07 7.24 15.29
C LEU A 220 -0.57 7.00 13.92
N GLY A 221 -1.67 7.69 13.60
CA GLY A 221 -2.38 7.47 12.35
C GLY A 221 -1.79 8.16 11.10
N LEU A 222 -0.92 9.18 11.23
CA LEU A 222 -0.22 9.71 10.04
C LEU A 222 0.76 8.68 9.49
N LYS A 223 1.46 7.99 10.39
CA LYS A 223 2.26 6.82 10.06
C LYS A 223 1.40 5.78 9.35
N ASP A 224 0.25 5.42 9.91
CA ASP A 224 -0.62 4.40 9.30
C ASP A 224 -1.12 4.82 7.91
N ALA A 225 -1.46 6.09 7.72
CA ALA A 225 -1.87 6.63 6.43
C ALA A 225 -0.71 6.61 5.41
N LEU A 226 0.49 7.01 5.82
CA LEU A 226 1.68 7.00 4.97
C LEU A 226 2.11 5.58 4.61
N GLU A 227 2.15 4.67 5.58
CA GLU A 227 2.42 3.25 5.32
C GLU A 227 1.38 2.65 4.37
N LEU A 228 0.10 2.99 4.52
CA LEU A 228 -0.95 2.55 3.62
C LEU A 228 -0.76 3.09 2.21
N ALA A 229 -0.35 4.36 2.07
CA ALA A 229 -0.08 4.97 0.77
C ALA A 229 1.08 4.26 0.06
N LEU A 230 2.19 4.01 0.77
CA LEU A 230 3.35 3.29 0.24
C LEU A 230 3.02 1.83 -0.11
N LYS A 231 2.27 1.11 0.75
CA LYS A 231 1.84 -0.27 0.46
C LYS A 231 0.96 -0.39 -0.78
N ARG A 232 0.25 0.68 -1.14
CA ARG A 232 -0.58 0.76 -2.35
C ARG A 232 0.15 1.39 -3.54
N SER A 233 1.45 1.65 -3.42
CA SER A 233 2.25 2.31 -4.45
C SER A 233 1.72 3.69 -4.86
N ARG A 234 0.96 4.37 -3.97
CA ARG A 234 0.42 5.72 -4.18
C ARG A 234 1.43 6.76 -3.72
N VAL A 235 2.47 6.96 -4.54
CA VAL A 235 3.59 7.84 -4.19
C VAL A 235 3.17 9.32 -4.13
N ASP A 236 2.22 9.70 -4.97
CA ASP A 236 1.57 11.02 -4.94
C ASP A 236 0.97 11.33 -3.56
N PHE A 237 0.23 10.38 -2.97
CA PHE A 237 -0.35 10.52 -1.64
C PHE A 237 0.74 10.55 -0.56
N ALA A 238 1.74 9.68 -0.67
CA ALA A 238 2.84 9.63 0.28
C ALA A 238 3.62 10.96 0.30
N CYS A 239 4.00 11.49 -0.87
CA CYS A 239 4.69 12.77 -1.02
C CYS A 239 3.87 13.95 -0.49
N LYS A 240 2.55 13.96 -0.73
CA LYS A 240 1.64 14.98 -0.17
C LYS A 240 1.60 14.91 1.36
N ILE A 241 1.43 13.72 1.93
CA ILE A 241 1.44 13.52 3.38
C ILE A 241 2.77 13.97 3.98
N LEU A 242 3.89 13.54 3.41
CA LEU A 242 5.24 13.89 3.85
C LEU A 242 5.49 15.40 3.83
N SER A 243 4.92 16.14 2.86
CA SER A 243 5.10 17.59 2.76
C SER A 243 4.51 18.38 3.93
N VAL A 244 3.59 17.78 4.69
CA VAL A 244 2.94 18.39 5.85
C VAL A 244 3.59 17.93 7.15
N MET A 245 4.33 16.82 7.13
CA MET A 245 5.03 16.31 8.30
C MET A 245 6.18 17.23 8.66
N LYS A 246 6.24 17.67 9.92
CA LYS A 246 7.37 18.45 10.44
C LYS A 246 8.49 17.51 10.89
N THR A 247 9.74 17.94 10.74
CA THR A 247 10.96 17.19 11.09
C THR A 247 11.01 16.79 12.57
N SER A 248 10.37 17.55 13.46
CA SER A 248 10.32 17.31 14.90
C SER A 248 9.48 16.08 15.31
N ASP A 249 8.66 15.57 14.39
CA ASP A 249 7.52 14.76 14.79
C ASP A 249 7.69 13.25 14.45
N LEU A 250 8.73 12.88 13.69
CA LEU A 250 9.10 11.48 13.38
C LEU A 250 10.15 10.95 14.35
N ILE A 251 9.77 10.80 15.62
CA ILE A 251 10.74 10.59 16.71
C ILE A 251 11.29 9.16 16.77
N GLN A 252 10.61 8.16 16.18
CA GLN A 252 11.02 6.77 16.35
C GLN A 252 11.75 6.22 15.12
N LYS A 253 13.05 5.95 15.32
CA LYS A 253 13.99 5.31 14.37
C LYS A 253 13.39 4.15 13.58
N HIS A 254 12.61 3.28 14.22
CA HIS A 254 12.02 2.11 13.58
C HIS A 254 10.90 2.45 12.58
N ILE A 255 10.18 3.56 12.77
CA ILE A 255 9.14 4.03 11.84
C ILE A 255 9.80 4.44 10.53
N TYR A 256 10.87 5.21 10.62
CA TYR A 256 11.64 5.65 9.46
C TYR A 256 12.20 4.47 8.65
N ILE A 257 12.84 3.51 9.30
CA ILE A 257 13.34 2.29 8.64
C ILE A 257 12.21 1.59 7.89
N ARG A 258 11.05 1.43 8.54
CA ARG A 258 9.90 0.77 7.93
C ARG A 258 9.35 1.55 6.73
N LEU A 259 9.34 2.88 6.77
CA LEU A 259 8.92 3.71 5.64
C LEU A 259 9.91 3.60 4.47
N LEU A 260 11.22 3.59 4.72
CA LEU A 260 12.23 3.37 3.69
C LEU A 260 12.14 1.96 3.09
N ASP A 261 11.99 0.92 3.92
CA ASP A 261 11.80 -0.46 3.48
C ASP A 261 10.57 -0.59 2.54
N LEU A 262 9.54 0.25 2.73
CA LEU A 262 8.37 0.32 1.85
C LEU A 262 8.57 1.21 0.62
N ALA A 263 9.29 2.33 0.75
CA ALA A 263 9.44 3.32 -0.33
C ALA A 263 10.49 2.92 -1.38
N ILE A 264 11.59 2.28 -0.96
CA ILE A 264 12.69 1.89 -1.85
C ILE A 264 12.25 0.92 -2.96
N PRO A 265 11.47 -0.14 -2.68
CA PRO A 265 10.95 -1.02 -3.73
C PRO A 265 10.08 -0.32 -4.76
N LEU A 266 9.49 0.84 -4.43
CA LEU A 266 8.69 1.64 -5.36
C LEU A 266 9.54 2.45 -6.35
N ALA A 267 10.87 2.43 -6.20
CA ALA A 267 11.83 3.11 -7.07
C ALA A 267 11.53 4.62 -7.27
N ASN A 268 10.94 5.29 -6.27
CA ASN A 268 10.63 6.71 -6.34
C ASN A 268 11.62 7.55 -5.49
N PRO A 269 12.60 8.22 -6.12
CA PRO A 269 13.65 8.95 -5.41
C PRO A 269 13.12 10.17 -4.64
N GLU A 270 12.07 10.83 -5.14
CA GLU A 270 11.47 12.00 -4.48
C GLU A 270 10.89 11.63 -3.12
N CYS A 271 10.15 10.52 -3.06
CA CYS A 271 9.58 10.03 -1.81
C CYS A 271 10.66 9.62 -0.80
N VAL A 272 11.71 8.94 -1.26
CA VAL A 272 12.84 8.55 -0.40
C VAL A 272 13.56 9.79 0.11
N LYS A 273 13.80 10.79 -0.76
CA LYS A 273 14.40 12.07 -0.38
C LYS A 273 13.58 12.79 0.68
N LYS A 274 12.27 12.94 0.48
CA LYS A 274 11.36 13.54 1.48
C LYS A 274 11.37 12.78 2.80
N ILE A 275 11.34 11.44 2.77
CA ILE A 275 11.44 10.62 3.99
C ILE A 275 12.76 10.92 4.71
N THR A 276 13.88 10.95 3.98
CA THR A 276 15.22 11.21 4.56
C THR A 276 15.39 12.61 5.12
N GLU A 277 14.84 13.64 4.47
CA GLU A 277 14.84 15.03 4.96
C GLU A 277 14.11 15.15 6.31
N LEU A 278 13.12 14.30 6.56
CA LEU A 278 12.39 14.26 7.83
C LEU A 278 13.15 13.55 8.96
N CYS A 279 14.26 12.87 8.70
CA CYS A 279 15.02 12.13 9.70
C CYS A 279 16.39 12.76 9.96
N PRO A 280 16.53 13.61 11.00
CA PRO A 280 17.81 14.25 11.31
C PRO A 280 18.87 13.26 11.87
N ALA A 281 18.48 12.04 12.24
CA ALA A 281 19.32 11.07 12.95
C ALA A 281 20.04 10.05 12.04
N GLY A 282 20.88 10.55 11.13
CA GLY A 282 22.18 9.93 10.81
C GLY A 282 22.27 8.81 9.77
N LEU A 283 23.42 8.82 9.08
CA LEU A 283 23.88 7.92 8.01
C LEU A 283 23.74 6.40 8.28
N VAL A 284 23.83 5.96 9.53
CA VAL A 284 23.88 4.52 9.90
C VAL A 284 22.60 3.79 9.49
N LEU A 285 21.48 4.51 9.44
CA LEU A 285 20.19 3.95 9.05
C LEU A 285 20.11 3.57 7.57
N LEU A 286 21.04 4.04 6.75
CA LEU A 286 20.96 3.88 5.31
C LEU A 286 21.75 2.68 4.81
N GLN A 287 22.70 2.08 5.53
CA GLN A 287 23.57 1.04 4.95
C GLN A 287 22.81 -0.19 4.42
N LYS A 288 21.82 -0.71 5.17
CA LYS A 288 20.93 -1.79 4.68
C LYS A 288 20.15 -1.36 3.43
N HIS A 289 19.68 -0.12 3.43
CA HIS A 289 18.89 0.45 2.36
C HIS A 289 19.73 0.71 1.09
N TYR A 290 20.99 1.14 1.23
CA TYR A 290 21.96 1.24 0.14
C TYR A 290 22.17 -0.12 -0.51
N THR A 291 22.42 -1.16 0.27
CA THR A 291 22.52 -2.52 -0.26
C THR A 291 21.27 -2.93 -1.04
N SER A 292 20.07 -2.60 -0.54
CA SER A 292 18.80 -2.90 -1.23
C SER A 292 18.66 -2.12 -2.53
N VAL A 293 19.05 -0.84 -2.54
CA VAL A 293 18.99 0.02 -3.73
C VAL A 293 20.02 -0.36 -4.77
N LEU A 294 21.24 -0.75 -4.38
CA LEU A 294 22.27 -1.26 -5.30
C LEU A 294 21.87 -2.58 -5.95
N LYS A 295 20.96 -3.33 -5.32
CA LYS A 295 20.35 -4.53 -5.90
C LYS A 295 19.17 -4.18 -6.83
N SER A 296 18.59 -2.98 -6.73
CA SER A 296 17.51 -2.51 -7.61
C SER A 296 18.08 -1.92 -8.91
N SER A 297 17.26 -1.85 -9.96
CA SER A 297 17.64 -1.32 -11.28
C SER A 297 17.50 0.18 -11.43
N SER A 298 17.22 0.92 -10.36
CA SER A 298 17.00 2.35 -10.45
C SER A 298 18.28 3.13 -10.16
N LEU A 299 18.98 3.57 -11.22
CA LEU A 299 20.14 4.45 -11.08
C LEU A 299 19.77 5.79 -10.42
N GLU A 300 18.58 6.32 -10.70
CA GLU A 300 18.06 7.54 -10.07
C GLU A 300 17.93 7.38 -8.55
N MET A 301 17.46 6.21 -8.08
CA MET A 301 17.39 5.93 -6.65
C MET A 301 18.78 5.81 -6.02
N VAL A 302 19.72 5.17 -6.72
CA VAL A 302 21.11 5.03 -6.27
C VAL A 302 21.74 6.41 -6.10
N THR A 303 21.67 7.26 -7.13
CA THR A 303 22.22 8.63 -7.11
C THR A 303 21.59 9.48 -6.02
N ALA A 304 20.25 9.49 -5.91
CA ALA A 304 19.54 10.22 -4.87
C ALA A 304 19.99 9.80 -3.46
N LEU A 305 20.12 8.49 -3.19
CA LEU A 305 20.59 8.02 -1.89
C LEU A 305 22.02 8.45 -1.59
N PHE A 306 22.94 8.34 -2.55
CA PHE A 306 24.33 8.78 -2.37
C PHE A 306 24.44 10.26 -2.03
N GLU A 307 23.66 11.11 -2.70
CA GLU A 307 23.57 12.55 -2.41
C GLU A 307 23.06 12.81 -0.99
N ILE A 308 21.98 12.13 -0.60
CA ILE A 308 21.33 12.31 0.71
C ILE A 308 22.25 11.86 1.84
N GLY A 309 22.75 10.64 1.74
CA GLY A 309 23.47 10.02 2.85
C GLY A 309 24.94 10.41 2.89
N LYS A 310 25.44 11.27 1.98
CA LYS A 310 26.85 11.69 1.94
C LYS A 310 27.84 10.50 2.00
N ILE A 311 27.42 9.34 1.49
CA ILE A 311 28.28 8.18 1.37
C ILE A 311 29.09 8.35 0.09
N GLY A 312 30.39 8.11 0.13
CA GLY A 312 31.22 8.07 -1.06
C GLY A 312 30.91 6.84 -1.91
N VAL A 313 31.05 6.96 -3.23
CA VAL A 313 30.94 5.84 -4.19
C VAL A 313 31.91 4.68 -3.84
N ASN A 314 32.95 4.97 -3.07
CA ASN A 314 34.00 4.04 -2.63
C ASN A 314 33.97 3.72 -1.13
N ASP A 315 32.95 4.17 -0.39
CA ASP A 315 32.83 3.86 1.02
C ASP A 315 32.32 2.44 1.23
N ALA A 316 32.89 1.72 2.18
CA ALA A 316 32.46 0.36 2.49
C ALA A 316 31.05 0.36 3.10
N LEU A 317 30.16 -0.44 2.52
CA LEU A 317 28.85 -0.77 3.07
C LEU A 317 28.92 -2.10 3.82
N LEU A 318 27.80 -2.53 4.41
CA LEU A 318 27.67 -3.79 5.15
C LEU A 318 28.10 -5.02 4.30
N ASP A 319 27.80 -5.00 3.00
CA ASP A 319 28.03 -6.12 2.06
C ASP A 319 29.30 -5.95 1.19
N GLY A 320 30.15 -4.97 1.51
CA GLY A 320 31.34 -4.60 0.76
C GLY A 320 31.20 -3.26 0.03
N LEU A 321 31.98 -3.05 -1.03
CA LEU A 321 31.90 -1.81 -1.81
C LEU A 321 30.58 -1.74 -2.60
N PRO A 322 30.05 -0.54 -2.89
CA PRO A 322 28.82 -0.38 -3.66
C PRO A 322 28.86 -1.12 -5.01
N ILE A 323 29.98 -1.02 -5.73
CA ILE A 323 30.18 -1.69 -7.01
C ILE A 323 30.25 -3.21 -6.88
N GLU A 324 30.77 -3.75 -5.77
CA GLU A 324 30.75 -5.18 -5.50
C GLU A 324 29.31 -5.71 -5.40
N THR A 325 28.46 -4.96 -4.70
CA THR A 325 27.05 -5.31 -4.52
C THR A 325 26.28 -5.21 -5.83
N ALA A 326 26.49 -4.15 -6.62
CA ALA A 326 25.86 -3.98 -7.93
C ALA A 326 26.28 -5.08 -8.92
N CYS A 327 27.58 -5.43 -8.98
CA CYS A 327 28.09 -6.54 -9.79
C CYS A 327 27.52 -7.90 -9.34
N ARG A 328 27.38 -8.11 -8.03
CA ARG A 328 26.75 -9.32 -7.46
C ARG A 328 25.26 -9.40 -7.85
N ALA A 329 24.56 -8.27 -7.93
CA ALA A 329 23.19 -8.21 -8.45
C ALA A 329 23.13 -8.37 -9.98
N GLY A 330 24.19 -7.98 -10.71
CA GLY A 330 24.21 -7.98 -12.18
C GLY A 330 23.51 -6.76 -12.78
N ASN A 331 23.43 -5.67 -12.03
CA ASN A 331 22.62 -4.53 -12.41
C ASN A 331 23.40 -3.53 -13.28
N MET A 332 23.32 -3.69 -14.60
CA MET A 332 24.20 -2.99 -15.54
C MET A 332 24.07 -1.46 -15.51
N GLU A 333 22.87 -0.92 -15.31
CA GLU A 333 22.66 0.53 -15.23
C GLU A 333 23.35 1.12 -14.00
N VAL A 334 23.20 0.47 -12.85
CA VAL A 334 23.85 0.87 -11.60
C VAL A 334 25.37 0.73 -11.71
N ILE A 335 25.87 -0.37 -12.30
CA ILE A 335 27.31 -0.58 -12.50
C ILE A 335 27.91 0.54 -13.35
N ARG A 336 27.29 0.88 -14.48
CA ARG A 336 27.75 1.98 -15.34
C ARG A 336 27.72 3.32 -14.62
N GLY A 337 26.64 3.60 -13.88
CA GLY A 337 26.53 4.82 -13.09
C GLY A 337 27.63 4.95 -12.03
N LEU A 338 27.93 3.87 -11.31
CA LEU A 338 29.00 3.84 -10.31
C LEU A 338 30.39 4.02 -10.96
N LEU A 339 30.65 3.37 -12.10
CA LEU A 339 31.92 3.52 -12.83
C LEU A 339 32.12 4.95 -13.33
N ASN A 340 31.08 5.57 -13.90
CA ASN A 340 31.12 6.97 -14.34
C ASN A 340 31.36 7.93 -13.17
N ALA A 341 30.92 7.56 -11.96
CA ALA A 341 31.16 8.31 -10.72
C ALA A 341 32.53 8.01 -10.06
N GLY A 342 33.41 7.23 -10.71
CA GLY A 342 34.76 6.93 -10.23
C GLY A 342 34.85 5.80 -9.19
N ALA A 343 33.95 4.81 -9.27
CA ALA A 343 34.01 3.63 -8.41
C ALA A 343 35.29 2.82 -8.61
N ARG A 344 35.95 2.44 -7.52
CA ARG A 344 37.11 1.55 -7.50
C ARG A 344 36.62 0.10 -7.54
N VAL A 345 37.08 -0.64 -8.54
CA VAL A 345 36.75 -2.06 -8.72
C VAL A 345 37.89 -2.89 -8.11
N PRO A 346 37.66 -3.64 -7.02
CA PRO A 346 38.66 -4.55 -6.50
C PRO A 346 38.74 -5.83 -7.34
N ASP A 347 39.92 -6.47 -7.37
CA ASP A 347 40.16 -7.75 -8.07
C ASP A 347 39.10 -8.82 -7.75
N ALA A 348 38.60 -8.84 -6.52
CA ALA A 348 37.57 -9.78 -6.05
C ALA A 348 36.25 -9.67 -6.83
N VAL A 349 35.90 -8.50 -7.38
CA VAL A 349 34.72 -8.33 -8.26
C VAL A 349 34.93 -9.09 -9.56
N LEU A 350 36.10 -8.90 -10.19
CA LEU A 350 36.41 -9.50 -11.48
C LEU A 350 36.48 -11.03 -11.36
N SER A 351 37.19 -11.56 -10.35
CA SER A 351 37.23 -13.00 -10.08
C SER A 351 35.84 -13.59 -9.83
N ARG A 352 34.95 -12.86 -9.15
CA ARG A 352 33.58 -13.31 -8.88
C ARG A 352 32.69 -13.26 -10.12
N ALA A 353 32.79 -12.21 -10.93
CA ALA A 353 32.04 -12.10 -12.18
C ALA A 353 32.45 -13.23 -13.15
N LEU A 354 33.75 -13.56 -13.23
CA LEU A 354 34.26 -14.73 -13.97
C LEU A 354 33.72 -16.05 -13.43
N LYS A 355 33.70 -16.24 -12.10
CA LYS A 355 33.21 -17.48 -11.48
C LYS A 355 31.73 -17.74 -11.77
N HIS A 356 30.93 -16.69 -11.96
CA HIS A 356 29.49 -16.76 -12.15
C HIS A 356 29.04 -16.46 -13.58
N ASP A 357 29.96 -16.49 -14.55
CA ASP A 357 29.68 -16.29 -15.98
C ASP A 357 28.91 -14.99 -16.29
N LYS A 358 29.22 -13.91 -15.55
CA LYS A 358 28.60 -12.59 -15.73
C LYS A 358 29.32 -11.76 -16.80
N TRP A 359 29.21 -12.18 -18.05
CA TRP A 359 29.92 -11.58 -19.19
C TRP A 359 29.62 -10.10 -19.39
N ASP A 360 28.36 -9.68 -19.26
CA ASP A 360 27.98 -8.28 -19.44
C ASP A 360 28.71 -7.36 -18.44
N VAL A 361 28.86 -7.83 -17.19
CA VAL A 361 29.57 -7.13 -16.14
C VAL A 361 31.05 -7.04 -16.48
N LEU A 362 31.68 -8.15 -16.86
CA LEU A 362 33.10 -8.18 -17.23
C LEU A 362 33.40 -7.29 -18.43
N TYR A 363 32.59 -7.39 -19.48
CA TYR A 363 32.70 -6.55 -20.67
C TYR A 363 32.56 -5.07 -20.33
N CYS A 364 31.59 -4.72 -19.48
CA CYS A 364 31.40 -3.35 -19.03
C CYS A 364 32.61 -2.84 -18.22
N LEU A 365 33.12 -3.62 -17.27
CA LEU A 365 34.30 -3.26 -16.49
C LEU A 365 35.52 -3.07 -17.39
N TRP A 366 35.74 -4.00 -18.32
CA TRP A 366 36.83 -3.94 -19.29
C TRP A 366 36.76 -2.68 -20.15
N ARG A 367 35.58 -2.34 -20.68
CA ARG A 367 35.36 -1.12 -21.48
C ARG A 367 35.66 0.18 -20.70
N HIS A 368 35.57 0.16 -19.38
CA HIS A 368 35.92 1.30 -18.52
C HIS A 368 37.40 1.27 -18.07
N GLY A 369 38.24 0.44 -18.70
CA GLY A 369 39.69 0.43 -18.49
C GLY A 369 40.17 -0.48 -17.35
N TYR A 370 39.31 -1.33 -16.79
CA TYR A 370 39.72 -2.29 -15.75
C TYR A 370 40.29 -3.55 -16.41
N PRO A 371 41.55 -3.91 -16.12
CA PRO A 371 42.18 -5.07 -16.75
C PRO A 371 41.46 -6.35 -16.33
N LEU A 372 41.28 -7.27 -17.28
CA LEU A 372 40.80 -8.60 -16.96
C LEU A 372 41.84 -9.31 -16.06
N PRO A 373 41.40 -10.14 -15.09
CA PRO A 373 42.32 -10.91 -14.25
C PRO A 373 43.26 -11.75 -15.12
N THR A 374 44.51 -11.86 -14.70
CA THR A 374 45.45 -12.79 -15.32
C THR A 374 44.97 -14.23 -15.14
N MET A 375 45.23 -15.07 -16.14
CA MET A 375 44.73 -16.46 -16.21
C MET A 375 45.04 -17.31 -14.96
N ASP A 376 46.17 -17.07 -14.29
CA ASP A 376 46.56 -17.74 -13.04
C ASP A 376 45.63 -17.47 -11.86
N LYS A 377 44.90 -16.35 -11.89
CA LYS A 377 43.92 -15.98 -10.86
C LYS A 377 42.51 -16.50 -11.19
N TRP A 378 42.33 -17.24 -12.28
CA TRP A 378 41.03 -17.71 -12.71
C TRP A 378 40.57 -18.92 -11.87
N PRO A 379 39.26 -19.05 -11.60
CA PRO A 379 38.76 -20.23 -10.93
C PRO A 379 38.99 -21.46 -11.80
N ARG A 380 39.53 -22.54 -11.22
CA ARG A 380 39.78 -23.83 -11.91
C ARG A 380 38.52 -24.46 -12.55
N ASN A 381 37.34 -23.95 -12.20
CA ASN A 381 36.03 -24.43 -12.65
C ASN A 381 35.35 -23.47 -13.66
N CYS A 382 36.11 -22.65 -14.37
CA CYS A 382 35.57 -21.79 -15.43
C CYS A 382 34.91 -22.64 -16.52
N SER A 383 33.67 -22.31 -16.91
CA SER A 383 32.90 -23.12 -17.85
C SER A 383 33.45 -23.00 -19.28
N GLN A 384 33.09 -23.93 -20.16
CA GLN A 384 33.44 -23.86 -21.59
C GLN A 384 32.92 -22.56 -22.21
N SER A 385 31.70 -22.19 -21.85
CA SER A 385 31.07 -20.92 -22.26
C SER A 385 31.90 -19.72 -21.84
N SER A 386 32.49 -19.77 -20.64
CA SER A 386 33.37 -18.70 -20.16
C SER A 386 34.61 -18.51 -21.01
N TYR A 387 35.20 -19.63 -21.40
CA TYR A 387 36.38 -19.66 -22.24
C TYR A 387 36.08 -19.13 -23.65
N ASP A 388 34.99 -19.61 -24.26
CA ASP A 388 34.61 -19.22 -25.63
C ASP A 388 34.28 -17.72 -25.73
N HIS A 389 33.62 -17.16 -24.72
CA HIS A 389 33.27 -15.74 -24.70
C HIS A 389 34.49 -14.82 -24.55
N LEU A 390 35.49 -15.25 -23.77
CA LEU A 390 36.76 -14.52 -23.59
C LEU A 390 37.64 -14.58 -24.83
N CYS A 391 37.65 -15.73 -25.53
CA CYS A 391 38.25 -15.86 -26.84
C CYS A 391 37.69 -14.82 -27.82
N MET A 392 36.36 -14.67 -27.84
CA MET A 392 35.69 -13.67 -28.68
C MET A 392 36.05 -12.22 -28.29
N MET A 393 36.20 -11.91 -26.99
CA MET A 393 36.61 -10.58 -26.54
C MET A 393 38.06 -10.24 -26.93
N LYS A 394 39.00 -11.17 -26.78
CA LYS A 394 40.40 -11.02 -27.21
C LYS A 394 40.53 -10.86 -28.73
N ILE A 395 39.73 -11.59 -29.49
CA ILE A 395 39.66 -11.43 -30.96
C ILE A 395 39.14 -10.03 -31.32
N ALA A 396 38.18 -9.48 -30.55
CA ALA A 396 37.65 -8.13 -30.75
C ALA A 396 38.63 -7.00 -30.38
N GLU A 397 39.65 -7.26 -29.54
CA GLU A 397 40.75 -6.32 -29.21
C GLU A 397 41.75 -6.10 -30.35
N GLY A 398 41.58 -6.77 -31.49
CA GLY A 398 42.55 -6.71 -32.59
C GLY A 398 43.82 -7.52 -32.30
N ALA A 399 43.81 -8.39 -31.29
CA ALA A 399 44.80 -9.46 -31.21
C ALA A 399 44.65 -10.30 -32.49
N GLU A 400 45.71 -10.34 -33.31
CA GLU A 400 45.73 -11.18 -34.50
C GLU A 400 45.32 -12.61 -34.15
N ARG A 401 44.76 -13.31 -35.15
CA ARG A 401 44.27 -14.70 -35.09
C ARG A 401 45.37 -15.71 -34.72
N GLN A 402 46.01 -15.58 -33.57
CA GLN A 402 46.71 -16.69 -32.97
C GLN A 402 45.64 -17.70 -32.53
N PRO A 403 45.82 -19.00 -32.86
CA PRO A 403 44.88 -20.02 -32.45
C PRO A 403 44.87 -20.09 -30.92
N LEU A 404 43.76 -19.65 -30.32
CA LEU A 404 43.52 -19.82 -28.90
C LEU A 404 43.43 -21.33 -28.62
N PRO A 405 43.99 -21.82 -27.50
CA PRO A 405 43.97 -23.24 -27.17
C PRO A 405 42.53 -23.79 -27.09
N SER A 406 42.32 -25.10 -27.18
CA SER A 406 41.01 -25.69 -26.84
C SER A 406 40.75 -25.57 -25.33
N HIS A 407 39.50 -25.62 -24.87
CA HIS A 407 39.18 -25.56 -23.42
C HIS A 407 39.84 -26.68 -22.61
N THR A 408 39.99 -27.85 -23.23
CA THR A 408 40.76 -28.96 -22.69
C THR A 408 42.23 -28.60 -22.53
N GLU A 409 42.89 -28.04 -23.55
CA GLU A 409 44.28 -27.56 -23.44
C GLU A 409 44.39 -26.44 -22.41
N PHE A 410 43.43 -25.52 -22.40
CA PHE A 410 43.31 -24.42 -21.44
C PHE A 410 43.29 -24.90 -19.99
N LYS A 411 42.54 -25.97 -19.68
CA LYS A 411 42.48 -26.56 -18.33
C LYS A 411 43.82 -27.11 -17.84
N TRP A 412 44.74 -27.45 -18.74
CA TRP A 412 45.99 -28.13 -18.44
C TRP A 412 47.25 -27.28 -18.69
N MET A 413 47.13 -26.08 -19.26
CA MET A 413 48.26 -25.20 -19.51
C MET A 413 48.77 -24.49 -18.24
N GLY A 414 50.09 -24.56 -18.01
CA GLY A 414 50.78 -23.78 -16.98
C GLY A 414 51.05 -22.33 -17.41
N TRP A 415 51.28 -21.45 -16.44
CA TRP A 415 51.42 -19.99 -16.63
C TRP A 415 52.39 -19.54 -17.73
N GLN A 416 53.52 -20.22 -17.91
CA GLN A 416 54.51 -19.88 -18.94
C GLN A 416 54.02 -20.14 -20.37
N ALA A 417 53.16 -21.14 -20.57
CA ALA A 417 52.64 -21.48 -21.90
C ALA A 417 51.55 -20.48 -22.36
N LEU A 418 50.84 -19.87 -21.40
CA LEU A 418 49.77 -18.89 -21.66
C LEU A 418 50.28 -17.46 -21.85
N ARG A 419 51.47 -17.10 -21.32
CA ARG A 419 52.06 -15.76 -21.45
C ARG A 419 52.67 -15.51 -22.83
N ASN A 420 52.95 -16.56 -23.57
CA ASN A 420 53.55 -16.53 -24.91
C ASN A 420 52.49 -16.55 -26.04
N LEU A 421 51.20 -16.55 -25.68
CA LEU A 421 50.02 -16.36 -26.52
C LEU A 421 49.42 -14.98 -26.24
#